data_AF-A0AAU5U9G6-F1
#
_entry.id   AF-A0AAU5U9G6-F1
#
_cell.length_a   1.000
_cell.length_b   1.000
_cell.length_c   1.000
_cell.angle_alpha   90.00
_cell.angle_beta   90.00
_cell.angle_gamma   90.00
#
_symmetry.space_group_name_H-M   'P 1'
#
loop_
_entity.id
_entity.type
_entity.pdbx_description
1 polymer ?
#
loop_
_entity_poly.entity_id
_entity_poly.type
_entity_poly.pdbx_seq_one_letter_code
_entity_poly.pdbx_strand_id
1 'polypeptide(L)' 'MRAGHVTNVPGLTRSAQLKALGNGVLPLQADHAVRALLRRAADLSRRPADAA' A
#
# COMPACT_ATOMS: atom_id res chain seq x y z
N MET A 1 4.83 12.51 -4.82
CA MET A 1 4.12 11.25 -4.50
C MET A 1 3.70 10.57 -5.80
N ARG A 2 4.09 9.31 -6.03
CA ARG A 2 3.65 8.54 -7.21
C ARG A 2 2.17 8.20 -7.05
N ALA A 3 1.34 8.54 -8.04
CA ALA A 3 -0.07 8.20 -8.05
C ALA A 3 -0.24 6.67 -7.90
N GLY A 4 -1.16 6.24 -7.04
CA GLY A 4 -1.38 4.83 -6.70
C GLY A 4 -1.44 3.92 -7.94
N HIS A 5 -0.77 2.77 -7.85
CA HIS A 5 -0.75 1.76 -8.91
C HIS A 5 -2.16 1.18 -9.07
N VAL A 6 -2.66 1.18 -10.31
CA VAL A 6 -3.94 0.56 -10.67
C VAL A 6 -3.66 -0.46 -11.75
N THR A 7 -4.25 -1.65 -11.63
CA THR A 7 -3.87 -2.90 -12.34
C THR A 7 -4.14 -2.91 -13.86
N ASN A 8 -4.42 -1.75 -14.46
CA ASN A 8 -4.62 -1.55 -15.89
C ASN A 8 -5.61 -2.54 -16.53
N VAL A 9 -6.69 -2.83 -15.81
CA VAL A 9 -7.73 -3.80 -16.23
C VAL A 9 -8.35 -3.34 -17.56
N PRO A 10 -8.26 -4.14 -18.64
CA PRO A 10 -8.86 -3.81 -19.93
C PRO A 10 -10.36 -3.54 -19.80
N GLY A 11 -10.85 -2.47 -20.44
CA GLY A 11 -12.26 -2.09 -20.42
C GLY A 11 -12.71 -1.28 -19.20
N LEU A 12 -11.83 -1.00 -18.22
CA LEU A 12 -12.14 -0.11 -17.10
C LEU A 12 -11.38 1.21 -17.20
N THR A 13 -12.10 2.32 -17.11
CA THR A 13 -11.48 3.65 -17.01
C THR A 13 -10.75 3.80 -15.67
N ARG A 14 -9.77 4.71 -15.60
CA ARG A 14 -9.04 4.98 -14.33
C ARG A 14 -9.98 5.28 -13.16
N SER A 15 -11.04 6.06 -13.39
CA SER A 15 -12.06 6.36 -12.38
C SER A 15 -12.89 5.13 -11.99
N ALA A 16 -13.22 4.25 -12.95
CA ALA A 16 -13.92 2.99 -12.66
C ALA A 16 -13.04 2.01 -11.89
N GLN A 17 -11.74 1.94 -12.19
CA GLN A 17 -10.79 1.13 -11.43
C GLN A 17 -10.64 1.67 -9.99
N LEU A 18 -10.57 2.99 -9.80
CA LEU A 18 -10.56 3.61 -8.46
C LEU A 18 -11.86 3.36 -7.68
N LYS A 19 -13.02 3.36 -8.35
CA LYS A 19 -14.32 3.00 -7.74
C LYS A 19 -14.43 1.51 -7.43
N ALA A 20 -13.82 0.63 -8.23
CA ALA A 20 -13.77 -0.80 -7.97
C ALA A 20 -12.87 -1.12 -6.77
N LEU A 21 -11.76 -0.40 -6.60
CA LEU A 21 -10.96 -0.42 -5.37
C LEU A 21 -11.72 0.19 -4.19
N GLY A 22 -12.61 1.14 -4.48
CA GLY A 22 -13.25 2.00 -3.51
C GLY A 22 -14.77 1.98 -3.61
N ASN A 23 -15.38 1.11 -2.81
CA ASN A 23 -16.57 1.52 -2.04
C ASN A 23 -16.20 2.51 -0.91
N GLY A 24 -15.06 3.21 -1.00
CA GLY A 24 -14.55 4.12 0.02
C GLY A 24 -13.93 3.44 1.26
N VAL A 25 -13.93 2.11 1.33
CA VAL A 25 -13.41 1.40 2.50
C VAL A 25 -12.09 0.74 2.15
N LEU A 26 -10.99 1.44 2.42
CA LEU A 26 -9.78 0.73 2.84
C LEU A 26 -10.18 0.03 4.15
N PRO A 27 -10.29 -1.30 4.24
CA PRO A 27 -10.63 -1.91 5.52
C PRO A 27 -9.58 -1.47 6.54
N LEU A 28 -9.98 -1.23 7.80
CA LEU A 28 -9.04 -0.88 8.87
C LEU A 28 -7.87 -1.87 8.94
N GLN A 29 -8.09 -3.11 8.51
CA GLN A 29 -7.08 -4.15 8.34
C GLN A 29 -6.01 -3.78 7.30
N ALA A 30 -6.36 -3.12 6.18
CA ALA A 30 -5.41 -2.65 5.18
C ALA A 30 -4.61 -1.44 5.67
N ASP A 31 -5.25 -0.45 6.31
CA ASP A 31 -4.52 0.66 6.96
C ASP A 31 -3.58 0.13 8.05
N HIS A 32 -4.05 -0.81 8.88
CA HIS A 32 -3.23 -1.48 9.88
C HIS A 32 -2.06 -2.26 9.24
N ALA A 33 -2.30 -3.03 8.18
CA ALA A 33 -1.26 -3.80 7.49
C ALA A 33 -0.17 -2.88 6.93
N VAL A 34 -0.55 -1.76 6.29
CA VAL A 34 0.41 -0.76 5.79
C VAL A 34 1.20 -0.16 6.93
N ARG A 35 0.56 0.26 8.03
CA ARG A 35 1.26 0.79 9.21
C ARG A 35 2.22 -0.24 9.82
N ALA A 36 1.83 -1.50 9.89
CA ALA A 36 2.68 -2.58 10.40
C ALA A 36 3.92 -2.79 9.52
N LEU A 37 3.74 -2.79 8.20
CA LEU A 37 4.83 -2.93 7.24
C LEU A 37 5.82 -1.75 7.33
N LEU A 38 5.31 -0.53 7.45
CA LEU A 38 6.15 0.67 7.59
C LEU A 38 6.98 0.66 8.89
N ARG A 39 6.39 0.24 10.01
CA ARG A 39 7.15 0.05 11.27
C ARG A 39 8.27 -0.96 11.07
N ARG A 40 7.96 -2.11 10.45
CA ARG A 40 8.96 -3.14 10.20
C ARG A 40 10.09 -2.64 9.29
N ALA A 41 9.77 -1.91 8.23
CA ALA A 41 10.75 -1.31 7.34
C ALA A 41 11.67 -0.34 8.09
N ALA A 42 11.10 0.53 8.93
CA ALA A 42 11.87 1.48 9.74
C ALA A 42 12.81 0.76 10.73
N ASP A 43 12.34 -0.33 11.36
CA ASP A 43 13.18 -1.13 12.25
C ASP A 43 14.32 -1.81 11.51
N LEU A 44 14.05 -2.35 10.32
CA LEU A 44 15.09 -2.94 9.46
C LEU A 44 16.13 -1.89 9.02
N SER A 45 15.71 -0.65 8.74
CA SER A 45 16.62 0.44 8.40
C SER A 45 17.42 0.98 9.58
N ARG A 46 16.93 0.81 10.82
CA ARG A 46 17.63 1.25 12.04
C ARG A 46 18.60 0.21 12.59
N ARG A 47 18.45 -1.06 12.21
CA ARG A 47 19.39 -2.09 12.63
C ARG A 47 20.80 -1.71 12.15
N PRO A 48 21.80 -1.67 13.04
CA PRO A 48 23.18 -1.47 12.62
C PRO A 48 23.56 -2.59 11.65
N ALA A 49 24.35 -2.25 10.63
CA ALA A 49 24.75 -3.16 9.55
C ALA A 49 25.50 -4.41 10.05
N ASP A 50 26.05 -4.36 11.27
CA ASP A 50 27.04 -5.31 11.77
C ASP A 50 26.55 -6.05 13.02
N ALA A 51 25.59 -6.97 12.84
CA ALA A 51 25.32 -8.04 13.80
C ALA A 51 25.53 -9.40 13.14
N ALA A 52 26.68 -9.55 12.49
CA ALA A 52 27.24 -10.78 11.96
C ALA A 52 28.68 -10.91 12.47
#